data_AF-A0A7U7AZ79-F1
#
_entry.id   AF-A0A7U7AZ79-F1
#
_cell.length_a   1.000
_cell.length_b   1.000
_cell.length_c   1.000
_cell.angle_alpha   90.00
_cell.angle_beta   90.00
_cell.angle_gamma   90.00
#
_symmetry.space_group_name_H-M   'P 1'
#
loop_
_entity.id
_entity.type
_entity.pdbx_description
1 polymer ?
#
loop_
_entity_poly.entity_id
_entity_poly.type
_entity_poly.pdbx_seq_one_letter_code
_entity_poly.pdbx_strand_id
1 'polypeptide(L)'
;MNAFNSGTFKVQLTACAVTVAAGLTLASCGPQYSSPTQTQSSNPSVTYKFQGDQELVQANQNAANFCNQYQSIPRTANISDDPEHKGGAKSVVFECVKPPQQPQAYVQPNPYQPAQYNPNLNYTYRTDQELLNVSQTAQNYCMNYGMRQVISNMGTDANGNRVISFQCSPR
;
A
#
# COMPACT_ATOMS: atom_id res chain seq x y z
N MET A 1 46.09 -10.17 -40.64
CA MET A 1 46.99 -9.90 -41.77
C MET A 1 46.33 -8.84 -42.63
N ASN A 2 46.81 -7.60 -42.56
CA ASN A 2 46.80 -6.58 -43.60
C ASN A 2 47.65 -5.41 -43.06
N ALA A 3 48.58 -4.97 -43.91
CA ALA A 3 49.75 -4.16 -43.57
C ALA A 3 49.71 -2.81 -44.31
N PHE A 4 50.61 -1.91 -43.87
CA PHE A 4 50.98 -0.60 -44.44
C PHE A 4 49.94 0.53 -44.24
N ASN A 5 50.32 1.76 -43.83
CA ASN A 5 51.48 2.50 -44.32
C ASN A 5 52.01 3.51 -43.28
N SER A 6 53.33 3.60 -43.20
CA SER A 6 54.12 4.45 -42.30
C SER A 6 54.38 5.82 -42.96
N GLY A 7 53.90 6.89 -42.35
CA GLY A 7 54.22 8.27 -42.73
C GLY A 7 55.22 8.88 -41.75
N THR A 8 56.51 8.79 -42.05
CA THR A 8 57.58 9.54 -41.37
C THR A 8 57.52 11.01 -41.77
N PHE A 9 57.15 11.88 -40.83
CA PHE A 9 57.36 13.33 -40.95
C PHE A 9 58.52 13.74 -40.05
N LYS A 10 59.68 13.99 -40.64
CA LYS A 10 60.82 14.65 -39.98
C LYS A 10 60.56 16.15 -40.02
N VAL A 11 60.42 16.78 -38.86
CA VAL A 11 60.51 18.24 -38.74
C VAL A 11 61.66 18.53 -37.78
N GLN A 12 62.79 18.99 -38.33
CA GLN A 12 63.80 19.70 -37.57
C GLN A 12 63.38 21.17 -37.49
N LEU A 13 63.27 21.70 -36.27
CA LEU A 13 63.25 23.14 -36.03
C LEU A 13 63.87 23.42 -34.65
N THR A 14 65.12 23.86 -34.74
CA THR A 14 65.80 24.94 -34.00
C THR A 14 65.22 25.36 -32.66
N ALA A 15 66.08 25.23 -31.64
CA ALA A 15 65.90 25.73 -30.28
C ALA A 15 65.64 27.24 -30.23
N CYS A 16 64.63 27.64 -29.45
CA CYS A 16 64.61 28.90 -28.69
C CYS A 16 63.46 28.88 -27.67
N ALA A 17 63.75 29.45 -26.50
CA ALA A 17 62.82 30.05 -25.55
C ALA A 17 62.01 29.13 -24.58
N VAL A 18 62.57 29.06 -23.37
CA VAL A 18 61.91 29.02 -22.05
C VAL A 18 60.40 29.31 -22.08
N THR A 19 59.60 28.34 -21.65
CA THR A 19 58.28 28.59 -21.04
C THR A 19 58.11 27.68 -19.83
N VAL A 20 57.86 28.31 -18.67
CA VAL A 20 57.60 27.68 -17.39
C VAL A 20 56.27 26.93 -17.49
N ALA A 21 56.31 25.60 -17.53
CA ALA A 21 55.10 24.79 -17.52
C ALA A 21 54.59 24.68 -16.08
N ALA A 22 53.49 25.39 -15.82
CA ALA A 22 52.73 25.41 -14.59
C ALA A 22 52.28 24.00 -14.18
N GLY A 23 52.82 23.49 -13.08
CA GLY A 23 52.30 22.33 -12.36
C GLY A 23 51.24 22.74 -11.34
N LEU A 24 50.12 23.32 -11.79
CA LEU A 24 48.94 23.48 -10.93
C LEU A 24 48.25 22.12 -10.86
N THR A 25 48.65 21.29 -9.90
CA THR A 25 47.84 20.14 -9.48
C THR A 25 46.58 20.68 -8.81
N LEU A 26 45.56 20.99 -9.60
CA LEU A 26 44.21 21.15 -9.12
C LEU A 26 43.77 19.78 -8.59
N ALA A 27 44.04 19.53 -7.32
CA ALA A 27 43.34 18.52 -6.56
C ALA A 27 41.87 18.92 -6.60
N SER A 28 41.09 18.29 -7.48
CA SER A 28 39.65 18.45 -7.50
C SER A 28 39.11 17.77 -6.24
N CYS A 29 39.13 18.49 -5.12
CA CYS A 29 38.28 18.22 -3.98
C CYS A 29 36.85 18.52 -4.41
N GLY A 30 36.28 17.65 -5.25
CA GLY A 30 34.84 17.60 -5.41
C GLY A 30 34.26 17.28 -4.04
N PRO A 31 33.19 17.97 -3.59
CA PRO A 31 32.52 17.62 -2.35
C PRO A 31 32.21 16.12 -2.38
N GLN A 32 32.78 15.36 -1.44
CA GLN A 32 32.38 13.98 -1.20
C GLN A 32 30.96 14.00 -0.67
N TYR A 33 29.98 13.99 -1.58
CA TYR A 33 28.60 13.72 -1.22
C TYR A 33 28.54 12.28 -0.74
N SER A 34 28.34 12.09 0.56
CA SER A 34 27.98 10.80 1.11
C SER A 34 26.67 10.35 0.48
N SER A 35 26.55 9.05 0.20
CA SER A 35 25.26 8.50 -0.23
C SER A 35 24.22 8.76 0.86
N PRO A 36 23.02 9.25 0.51
CA PRO A 36 22.00 9.55 1.49
C PRO A 36 21.65 8.29 2.30
N THR A 37 21.69 8.39 3.62
CA THR A 37 21.26 7.33 4.53
C THR A 37 19.79 7.53 4.88
N GLN A 38 18.99 6.48 4.70
CA GLN A 38 17.59 6.51 5.10
C GLN A 38 17.52 6.41 6.63
N THR A 39 17.05 7.47 7.28
CA THR A 39 16.94 7.55 8.75
C THR A 39 15.56 7.15 9.26
N GLN A 40 14.51 7.24 8.44
CA GLN A 40 13.14 6.92 8.81
C GLN A 40 12.30 6.46 7.61
N SER A 41 11.26 5.68 7.87
CA SER A 41 10.20 5.34 6.92
C SER A 41 8.87 5.23 7.67
N SER A 42 7.79 5.73 7.07
CA SER A 42 6.43 5.57 7.57
C SER A 42 5.59 4.73 6.60
N ASN A 43 4.54 4.09 7.12
CA ASN A 43 3.58 3.38 6.28
C ASN A 43 2.75 4.38 5.47
N PRO A 44 2.46 4.10 4.19
CA PRO A 44 1.54 4.94 3.43
C PRO A 44 0.14 4.84 4.03
N SER A 45 -0.58 5.96 4.04
CA SER A 45 -1.93 6.04 4.59
C SER A 45 -2.88 6.79 3.67
N VAL A 46 -4.17 6.52 3.82
CA VAL A 46 -5.25 7.18 3.09
C VAL A 46 -6.41 7.48 4.03
N THR A 47 -7.02 8.65 3.86
CA THR A 47 -8.15 9.10 4.67
C THR A 47 -9.38 9.20 3.79
N TYR A 48 -10.49 8.62 4.24
CA TYR A 48 -11.78 8.75 3.60
C TYR A 48 -12.78 9.40 4.55
N LYS A 49 -13.69 10.20 3.99
CA LYS A 49 -14.87 10.69 4.70
C LYS A 49 -16.04 9.76 4.40
N PHE A 50 -16.91 9.55 5.38
CA PHE A 50 -18.08 8.70 5.26
C PHE A 50 -19.21 9.21 6.17
N GLN A 51 -20.45 9.02 5.75
CA GLN A 51 -21.65 9.38 6.52
C GLN A 51 -22.40 8.15 7.05
N GLY A 52 -22.13 6.96 6.51
CA GLY A 52 -22.83 5.74 6.91
C GLY A 52 -22.05 4.46 6.61
N ASP A 53 -22.65 3.35 7.05
CA ASP A 53 -22.04 2.03 7.06
C ASP A 53 -21.64 1.55 5.64
N GLN A 54 -22.44 1.85 4.62
CA GLN A 54 -22.13 1.51 3.23
C GLN A 54 -20.90 2.27 2.71
N GLU A 55 -20.80 3.57 2.99
CA GLU A 55 -19.65 4.38 2.59
C GLU A 55 -18.39 3.96 3.34
N LEU A 56 -18.52 3.52 4.60
CA LEU A 56 -17.40 2.98 5.36
C LEU A 56 -16.87 1.67 4.77
N VAL A 57 -17.76 0.78 4.34
CA VAL A 57 -17.36 -0.45 3.64
C VAL A 57 -16.70 -0.12 2.30
N GLN A 58 -17.23 0.83 1.54
CA GLN A 58 -16.63 1.28 0.28
C GLN A 58 -15.24 1.89 0.52
N ALA A 59 -15.09 2.70 1.57
CA ALA A 59 -13.81 3.27 1.98
C ALA A 59 -12.77 2.17 2.29
N ASN A 60 -13.18 1.09 2.98
CA ASN A 60 -12.32 -0.06 3.21
C ASN A 60 -11.90 -0.75 1.91
N GLN A 61 -12.81 -0.93 0.95
CA GLN A 61 -12.48 -1.51 -0.36
C GLN A 61 -11.51 -0.62 -1.16
N ASN A 62 -11.73 0.70 -1.14
CA ASN A 62 -10.84 1.66 -1.77
C ASN A 62 -9.46 1.67 -1.09
N ALA A 63 -9.41 1.58 0.24
CA ALA A 63 -8.18 1.42 1.00
C ALA A 63 -7.44 0.13 0.65
N ALA A 64 -8.15 -0.99 0.47
CA ALA A 64 -7.55 -2.25 0.03
C ALA A 64 -6.91 -2.11 -1.36
N ASN A 65 -7.59 -1.44 -2.31
CA ASN A 65 -7.05 -1.17 -3.63
C ASN A 65 -5.81 -0.24 -3.57
N PHE A 66 -5.83 0.77 -2.71
CA PHE A 66 -4.68 1.65 -2.48
C PHE A 66 -3.48 0.89 -1.89
N CYS A 67 -3.69 0.11 -0.83
CA CYS A 67 -2.61 -0.64 -0.17
C CYS A 67 -2.04 -1.77 -1.02
N ASN A 68 -2.83 -2.34 -1.95
CA ASN A 68 -2.34 -3.32 -2.91
C ASN A 68 -1.22 -2.79 -3.81
N GLN A 69 -1.18 -1.47 -4.09
CA GLN A 69 -0.07 -0.86 -4.84
C GLN A 69 1.28 -1.01 -4.13
N TYR A 70 1.24 -1.21 -2.81
CA TYR A 70 2.39 -1.39 -1.93
C TYR A 70 2.51 -2.83 -1.40
N GLN A 71 1.82 -3.80 -2.01
CA GLN A 71 1.77 -5.20 -1.56
C GLN A 71 1.40 -5.34 -0.07
N SER A 72 0.53 -4.45 0.40
CA SER A 72 0.17 -4.28 1.80
C SER A 72 -1.34 -4.41 1.98
N ILE A 73 -1.79 -4.61 3.21
CA ILE A 73 -3.21 -4.66 3.58
C ILE A 73 -3.60 -3.40 4.36
N PRO A 74 -4.84 -2.92 4.22
CA PRO A 74 -5.30 -1.77 4.98
C PRO A 74 -5.54 -2.18 6.45
N ARG A 75 -5.05 -1.35 7.37
CA ARG A 75 -5.37 -1.41 8.80
C ARG A 75 -6.03 -0.09 9.19
N THR A 76 -7.17 -0.17 9.87
CA THR A 76 -7.80 1.03 10.45
C THR A 76 -6.89 1.60 11.53
N ALA A 77 -6.41 2.83 11.32
CA ALA A 77 -5.57 3.54 12.27
C ALA A 77 -6.39 4.44 13.18
N ASN A 78 -7.38 5.15 12.62
CA ASN A 78 -8.23 6.05 13.39
C ASN A 78 -9.61 6.21 12.74
N ILE A 79 -10.63 6.41 13.57
CA ILE A 79 -11.96 6.88 13.16
C ILE A 79 -12.29 8.09 14.03
N SER A 80 -12.60 9.21 13.39
CA SER A 80 -12.91 10.45 14.09
C SER A 80 -14.10 11.16 13.45
N ASP A 81 -14.94 11.77 14.28
CA ASP A 81 -15.96 12.69 13.79
C ASP A 81 -15.28 13.88 13.07
N ASP A 82 -15.81 14.28 11.92
CA ASP A 82 -15.32 15.44 11.18
C ASP A 82 -16.13 16.68 11.59
N PRO A 83 -15.62 17.53 12.49
CA PRO A 83 -16.36 18.68 13.00
C PRO A 83 -16.56 19.77 11.93
N GLU A 84 -15.85 19.71 10.80
CA GLU A 84 -15.95 20.71 9.74
C GLU A 84 -17.21 20.53 8.87
N HIS A 85 -17.89 19.39 8.97
CA HIS A 85 -19.06 19.08 8.14
C HIS A 85 -20.36 19.04 8.94
N LYS A 86 -21.25 19.99 8.62
CA LYS A 86 -22.65 20.03 9.10
C LYS A 86 -23.45 18.88 8.50
N GLY A 87 -23.34 17.69 9.10
CA GLY A 87 -24.06 16.49 8.64
C GLY A 87 -23.73 15.20 9.40
N GLY A 88 -22.86 15.24 10.42
CA GLY A 88 -22.45 14.03 11.15
C GLY A 88 -21.48 13.14 10.35
N ALA A 89 -20.77 13.72 9.38
CA ALA A 89 -19.75 13.00 8.62
C ALA A 89 -18.59 12.61 9.55
N LYS A 90 -18.06 11.41 9.33
CA LYS A 90 -16.89 10.88 10.01
C LYS A 90 -15.75 10.73 9.01
N SER A 91 -14.55 10.59 9.55
CA SER A 91 -13.33 10.31 8.81
C SER A 91 -12.71 9.02 9.32
N VAL A 92 -12.18 8.22 8.40
CA VAL A 92 -11.43 7.02 8.72
C VAL A 92 -10.07 7.09 8.05
N VAL A 93 -9.03 6.76 8.80
CA VAL A 93 -7.65 6.67 8.32
C VAL A 93 -7.27 5.21 8.22
N PHE A 94 -6.84 4.78 7.04
CA PHE A 94 -6.27 3.46 6.81
C PHE A 94 -4.77 3.58 6.58
N GLU A 95 -3.99 2.79 7.30
CA GLU A 95 -2.56 2.60 7.09
C GLU A 95 -2.32 1.30 6.35
N CYS A 96 -1.44 1.33 5.35
CA CYS A 96 -1.01 0.13 4.65
C CYS A 96 0.08 -0.56 5.44
N VAL A 97 -0.25 -1.73 5.99
CA VAL A 97 0.69 -2.54 6.76
C VAL A 97 1.01 -3.81 6.00
N LYS A 98 2.20 -4.36 6.24
CA LYS A 98 2.55 -5.68 5.69
C LYS A 98 1.55 -6.72 6.22
N PRO A 99 1.05 -7.62 5.35
CA PRO A 99 0.21 -8.71 5.81
C PRO A 99 0.97 -9.52 6.87
N PRO A 100 0.30 -9.95 7.95
CA PRO A 100 0.94 -10.79 8.95
C PRO A 100 1.46 -12.07 8.26
N GLN A 101 2.72 -12.42 8.55
CA GLN A 101 3.37 -13.62 7.98
C GLN A 101 2.76 -14.93 8.49
N GLN A 102 1.90 -14.86 9.52
CA GLN A 102 1.11 -15.97 10.01
C GLN A 102 -0.36 -15.70 9.66
N PRO A 103 -1.06 -16.66 9.03
CA PRO A 103 -2.51 -16.59 8.96
C PRO A 103 -3.02 -16.51 10.40
N GLN A 104 -3.58 -15.35 10.77
CA GLN A 104 -4.32 -15.23 12.01
C GLN A 104 -5.37 -16.33 11.99
N ALA A 105 -5.34 -17.23 12.97
CA ALA A 105 -6.38 -18.23 13.15
C ALA A 105 -7.69 -17.49 13.39
N TYR A 106 -8.41 -17.21 12.30
CA TYR A 106 -9.82 -16.87 12.34
C TYR A 106 -10.51 -17.95 13.15
N VAL A 107 -11.37 -17.53 14.07
CA VAL A 107 -12.19 -18.38 14.94
C VAL A 107 -12.64 -19.60 14.13
N GLN A 108 -12.01 -20.74 14.43
CA GLN A 108 -12.20 -21.97 13.68
C GLN A 108 -13.66 -22.38 13.85
N PRO A 109 -14.45 -22.55 12.76
CA PRO A 109 -15.67 -23.32 12.85
C PRO A 109 -15.27 -24.71 13.30
N ASN A 110 -15.86 -25.16 14.40
CA ASN A 110 -15.81 -26.49 14.99
C ASN A 110 -15.14 -27.57 14.09
N PRO A 111 -14.07 -28.27 14.54
CA PRO A 111 -13.25 -29.20 13.72
C PRO A 111 -13.97 -30.43 13.13
N TYR A 112 -15.29 -30.51 13.24
CA TYR A 112 -16.12 -31.63 12.80
C TYR A 112 -16.93 -31.39 11.51
N GLN A 113 -16.71 -30.28 10.79
CA GLN A 113 -17.37 -30.06 9.51
C GLN A 113 -16.35 -29.76 8.40
N PRO A 114 -16.42 -30.42 7.22
CA PRO A 114 -15.70 -29.93 6.06
C PRO A 114 -16.16 -28.49 5.83
N ALA A 115 -15.22 -27.55 5.69
CA ALA A 115 -15.54 -26.14 5.48
C ALA A 115 -16.37 -26.00 4.19
N GLN A 116 -17.70 -26.03 4.33
CA GLN A 116 -18.62 -25.83 3.22
C GLN A 116 -18.47 -24.37 2.77
N TYR A 117 -18.19 -24.17 1.48
CA TYR A 117 -18.19 -22.85 0.88
C TYR A 117 -19.57 -22.22 1.08
N ASN A 118 -19.63 -21.14 1.86
CA ASN A 118 -20.84 -20.38 2.07
C ASN A 118 -20.69 -19.04 1.32
N PRO A 119 -21.38 -18.87 0.18
CA PRO A 119 -21.32 -17.62 -0.56
C PRO A 119 -22.00 -16.45 0.16
N ASN A 120 -22.82 -16.70 1.19
CA ASN A 120 -23.59 -15.68 1.91
C ASN A 120 -23.11 -15.56 3.36
N LEU A 121 -22.35 -14.51 3.65
CA LEU A 121 -21.79 -14.25 4.97
C LEU A 121 -22.64 -13.19 5.68
N ASN A 122 -23.28 -13.56 6.79
CA ASN A 122 -24.11 -12.64 7.57
C ASN A 122 -23.44 -12.32 8.91
N TYR A 123 -23.33 -11.03 9.24
CA TYR A 123 -22.70 -10.54 10.46
C TYR A 123 -23.58 -9.51 11.15
N THR A 124 -23.60 -9.55 12.48
CA THR A 124 -24.14 -8.49 13.34
C THR A 124 -23.00 -7.62 13.86
N TYR A 125 -23.19 -6.31 13.90
CA TYR A 125 -22.20 -5.37 14.44
C TYR A 125 -22.90 -4.25 15.21
N ARG A 126 -22.16 -3.57 16.09
CA ARG A 126 -22.62 -2.46 16.92
C ARG A 126 -21.82 -1.19 16.68
N THR A 127 -20.58 -1.32 16.22
CA THR A 127 -19.66 -0.20 16.01
C THR A 127 -19.05 -0.19 14.60
N ASP A 128 -18.59 0.99 14.18
CA ASP A 128 -17.89 1.20 12.91
C ASP A 128 -16.61 0.35 12.82
N GLN A 129 -15.91 0.16 13.95
CA GLN A 129 -14.73 -0.68 14.05
C GLN A 129 -15.06 -2.17 13.82
N GLU A 130 -16.17 -2.65 14.40
CA GLU A 130 -16.66 -4.01 14.14
C GLU A 130 -17.08 -4.17 12.69
N LEU A 131 -17.74 -3.16 12.10
CA LEU A 131 -18.11 -3.16 10.68
C LEU A 131 -16.89 -3.32 9.76
N LEU A 132 -15.81 -2.58 10.03
CA LEU A 132 -14.56 -2.71 9.28
C LEU A 132 -13.94 -4.09 9.44
N ASN A 133 -13.93 -4.63 10.66
CA ASN A 133 -13.38 -5.96 10.94
C ASN A 133 -14.16 -7.06 10.20
N VAL A 134 -15.50 -7.05 10.27
CA VAL A 134 -16.32 -8.04 9.56
C VAL A 134 -16.21 -7.88 8.05
N SER A 135 -16.08 -6.64 7.55
CA SER A 135 -15.84 -6.38 6.13
C SER A 135 -14.51 -6.95 5.65
N GLN A 136 -13.42 -6.73 6.39
CA GLN A 136 -12.10 -7.30 6.08
C GLN A 136 -12.12 -8.84 6.17
N THR A 137 -12.79 -9.40 7.17
CA THR A 137 -12.97 -10.85 7.32
C THR A 137 -13.71 -11.44 6.13
N ALA A 138 -14.83 -10.84 5.71
CA ALA A 138 -15.61 -11.26 4.56
C ALA A 138 -14.83 -11.13 3.25
N GLN A 139 -14.08 -10.03 3.09
CA GLN A 139 -13.21 -9.83 1.93
C GLN A 139 -12.15 -10.93 1.84
N ASN A 140 -11.44 -11.21 2.95
CA ASN A 140 -10.44 -12.28 3.01
C ASN A 140 -11.06 -13.64 2.71
N TYR A 141 -12.25 -13.93 3.25
CA TYR A 141 -12.98 -15.16 2.94
C TYR A 141 -13.24 -15.28 1.44
N CYS A 142 -13.83 -14.27 0.80
CA CYS A 142 -14.12 -14.32 -0.64
C CYS A 142 -12.83 -14.43 -1.47
N MET A 143 -11.77 -13.72 -1.11
CA MET A 143 -10.48 -13.76 -1.82
C MET A 143 -9.80 -15.12 -1.74
N ASN A 144 -9.91 -15.83 -0.61
CA ASN A 144 -9.39 -17.20 -0.46
C ASN A 144 -10.03 -18.19 -1.46
N TYR A 145 -11.25 -17.91 -1.92
CA TYR A 145 -11.95 -18.69 -2.96
C TYR A 145 -11.88 -18.02 -4.35
N GLY A 146 -11.04 -17.00 -4.55
CA GLY A 146 -10.88 -16.31 -5.84
C GLY A 146 -12.01 -15.34 -6.23
N MET A 147 -12.94 -15.08 -5.31
CA MET A 147 -14.13 -14.24 -5.51
C MET A 147 -13.93 -12.81 -4.98
N ARG A 148 -14.83 -11.89 -5.35
CA ARG A 148 -14.95 -10.57 -4.71
C ARG A 148 -16.12 -10.55 -3.72
N GLN A 149 -15.96 -9.77 -2.66
CA GLN A 149 -17.03 -9.48 -1.70
C GLN A 149 -17.92 -8.38 -2.28
N VAL A 150 -19.24 -8.56 -2.19
CA VAL A 150 -20.26 -7.57 -2.52
C VAL A 150 -21.21 -7.44 -1.32
N ILE A 151 -21.65 -6.22 -0.97
CA ILE A 151 -22.71 -6.05 0.04
C ILE A 151 -24.02 -6.55 -0.59
N SER A 152 -24.63 -7.57 0.01
CA SER A 152 -25.93 -8.10 -0.41
C SER A 152 -27.08 -7.42 0.33
N ASN A 153 -26.93 -7.19 1.63
CA ASN A 153 -27.92 -6.50 2.43
C ASN A 153 -27.26 -5.76 3.59
N MET A 154 -27.87 -4.65 4.01
CA MET A 154 -27.48 -3.91 5.19
C MET A 154 -28.74 -3.34 5.82
N GLY A 155 -28.87 -3.48 7.14
CA GLY A 155 -30.03 -2.98 7.85
C GLY A 155 -29.94 -3.21 9.33
N THR A 156 -31.10 -3.15 9.98
CA THR A 156 -31.23 -3.39 11.41
C THR A 156 -32.20 -4.56 11.59
N ASP A 157 -31.83 -5.54 12.41
CA ASP A 157 -32.71 -6.65 12.75
C ASP A 157 -33.88 -6.19 13.65
N ALA A 158 -34.84 -7.08 13.88
CA ALA A 158 -36.00 -6.79 14.74
C ALA A 158 -35.64 -6.48 16.20
N ASN A 159 -34.41 -6.80 16.63
CA ASN A 159 -33.89 -6.54 17.97
C ASN A 159 -33.14 -5.20 18.06
N GLY A 160 -33.05 -4.45 16.95
CA GLY A 160 -32.32 -3.18 16.88
C GLY A 160 -30.82 -3.34 16.64
N ASN A 161 -30.30 -4.55 16.38
CA ASN A 161 -28.90 -4.77 16.04
C ASN A 161 -28.66 -4.49 14.56
N ARG A 162 -27.53 -3.86 14.23
CA ARG A 162 -27.14 -3.68 12.83
C ARG A 162 -26.66 -5.00 12.25
N VAL A 163 -27.13 -5.31 11.06
CA VAL A 163 -26.80 -6.52 10.31
C VAL A 163 -26.24 -6.14 8.95
N ILE A 164 -25.24 -6.89 8.52
CA ILE A 164 -24.66 -6.80 7.18
C ILE A 164 -24.49 -8.20 6.61
N SER A 165 -24.95 -8.36 5.38
CA SER A 165 -24.77 -9.58 4.61
C SER A 165 -23.86 -9.30 3.43
N PHE A 166 -22.82 -10.09 3.29
CA PHE A 166 -21.92 -10.08 2.16
C PHE A 166 -22.16 -11.30 1.28
N GLN A 167 -21.99 -11.12 -0.02
CA GLN A 167 -21.99 -12.19 -0.99
C GLN A 167 -20.64 -12.29 -1.68
N CYS A 168 -20.10 -13.50 -1.77
CA CYS A 168 -18.92 -13.78 -2.59
C CYS A 168 -19.38 -14.05 -4.03
N SER A 169 -19.04 -13.14 -4.94
CA SER A 169 -19.42 -13.19 -6.36
C SER A 169 -18.18 -13.21 -7.25
N PRO A 170 -18.23 -13.84 -8.44
CA PRO A 170 -17.18 -13.70 -9.45
C PRO A 170 -16.86 -12.23 -9.75
N ARG A 171 -15.58 -11.97 -10.06
CA ARG A 171 -15.08 -10.64 -10.44
C ARG A 171 -15.68 -10.17 -11.76
#